data_AF-A0A841EZL3-F1
#
_entry.id   AF-A0A841EZL3-F1
#
_cell.length_a   1.000
_cell.length_b   1.000
_cell.length_c   1.000
_cell.angle_alpha   90.00
_cell.angle_beta   90.00
_cell.angle_gamma   90.00
#
_symmetry.space_group_name_H-M   'P 1'
#
loop_
_entity.id
_entity.type
_entity.pdbx_description
1 polymer ?
#
loop_
_entity_poly.entity_id
_entity_poly.type
_entity_poly.pdbx_seq_one_letter_code
_entity_poly.pdbx_strand_id
1 'polypeptide(L)'
;MKTDDDLNRRFITYMANLIYYNSINYDKKRRMKDSRFQLTLDNDENLDSALLAAYDSESVPPNLKDHIADQSLYQAYESLSAQQQQILSFAYVQGLNDKEIARILGVSQQNVSKHRLKALTKLRNLITEGNEL
;
A
#
# COMPACT_ATOMS: atom_id res chain seq x y z
N MET A 1 11.17 -36.60 13.31
CA MET A 1 10.19 -35.51 13.07
C MET A 1 10.57 -34.22 13.80
N LYS A 2 11.87 -33.85 13.86
CA LYS A 2 12.43 -32.65 14.53
C LYS A 2 13.25 -31.75 13.57
N THR A 3 13.35 -32.15 12.31
CA THR A 3 14.25 -31.58 11.30
C THR A 3 13.65 -30.38 10.58
N ASP A 4 12.33 -30.34 10.38
CA ASP A 4 11.67 -29.21 9.71
C ASP A 4 11.67 -27.93 10.56
N ASP A 5 11.51 -28.05 11.88
CA ASP A 5 11.53 -26.87 12.77
C ASP A 5 12.91 -26.20 12.83
N ASP A 6 14.00 -26.99 12.84
CA ASP A 6 15.36 -26.43 12.82
C ASP A 6 15.68 -25.80 11.46
N LEU A 7 15.21 -26.39 10.36
CA LEU A 7 15.36 -25.83 9.02
C LEU A 7 14.59 -24.51 8.88
N ASN A 8 13.34 -24.44 9.33
CA ASN A 8 12.53 -23.21 9.33
C ASN A 8 13.18 -22.13 10.19
N ARG A 9 13.68 -22.48 11.39
CA ARG A 9 14.37 -21.52 12.25
C ARG A 9 15.62 -20.95 11.57
N ARG A 10 16.43 -21.79 10.93
CA ARG A 10 17.60 -21.35 10.16
C ARG A 10 17.22 -20.48 8.97
N PHE A 11 16.14 -20.83 8.25
CA PHE A 11 15.63 -20.06 7.13
C PHE A 11 15.16 -18.66 7.56
N ILE A 12 14.35 -18.58 8.62
CA ILE A 12 13.89 -17.31 9.19
C ILE A 12 15.08 -16.46 9.65
N THR A 13 16.05 -17.08 10.35
CA THR A 13 17.27 -16.39 10.81
C THR A 13 18.08 -15.86 9.63
N TYR A 14 18.22 -16.65 8.56
CA TYR A 14 18.91 -16.25 7.35
C TYR A 14 18.19 -15.08 6.67
N MET A 15 16.86 -15.14 6.52
CA MET A 15 16.07 -14.06 5.94
C MET A 15 16.14 -12.78 6.77
N ALA A 16 16.05 -12.88 8.10
CA ALA A 16 16.18 -11.74 8.99
C ALA A 16 17.57 -11.06 8.84
N ASN A 17 18.63 -11.86 8.81
CA ASN A 17 19.99 -11.36 8.59
C ASN A 17 20.15 -10.74 7.19
N LEU A 18 19.60 -11.37 6.17
CA LEU A 18 19.65 -10.85 4.79
C LEU A 18 18.99 -9.48 4.71
N ILE A 19 17.78 -9.32 5.28
CA ILE A 19 17.07 -8.05 5.35
C ILE A 19 17.92 -7.02 6.11
N TYR A 20 18.44 -7.38 7.28
CA TYR A 20 19.26 -6.49 8.11
C TYR A 20 20.49 -5.95 7.36
N TYR A 21 21.31 -6.84 6.79
CA TYR A 21 22.52 -6.43 6.08
C TYR A 21 22.20 -5.70 4.77
N ASN A 22 21.12 -6.08 4.08
CA ASN A 22 20.70 -5.37 2.87
C ASN A 22 20.28 -3.93 3.20
N SER A 23 19.50 -3.72 4.26
CA SER A 23 19.11 -2.38 4.73
C SER A 23 20.31 -1.51 5.09
N ILE A 24 21.32 -2.08 5.77
CA ILE A 24 22.57 -1.35 6.08
C ILE A 24 23.31 -0.96 4.79
N ASN A 25 23.44 -1.90 3.86
CA ASN A 25 24.14 -1.65 2.59
C ASN A 25 23.41 -0.62 1.73
N TYR A 26 22.07 -0.64 1.74
CA TYR A 26 21.24 0.36 1.09
C TYR A 26 21.48 1.75 1.67
N ASP A 27 21.42 1.90 3.00
CA ASP A 27 21.66 3.19 3.65
C ASP A 27 23.09 3.69 3.40
N LYS A 28 24.09 2.80 3.44
CA LYS A 28 25.48 3.14 3.08
C LYS A 28 25.59 3.64 1.64
N LYS A 29 24.92 2.99 0.69
CA LYS A 29 24.88 3.41 -0.73
C LYS A 29 24.17 4.75 -0.89
N ARG A 30 23.06 4.98 -0.17
CA ARG A 30 22.34 6.26 -0.15
C ARG A 30 23.23 7.38 0.37
N ARG A 31 23.86 7.21 1.54
CA ARG A 31 24.80 8.21 2.12
C ARG A 31 25.96 8.54 1.18
N MET A 32 26.51 7.54 0.48
CA MET A 32 27.58 7.77 -0.51
C MET A 32 27.10 8.59 -1.72
N LYS A 33 25.85 8.38 -2.17
CA LYS A 33 25.22 9.19 -3.21
C LYS A 33 25.00 10.62 -2.71
N ASP A 34 24.42 10.78 -1.53
CA ASP A 34 24.12 12.08 -0.94
C ASP A 34 25.39 12.89 -0.65
N SER A 35 26.47 12.23 -0.24
CA SER A 35 27.77 12.87 -0.04
C SER A 35 28.43 13.28 -1.36
N ARG A 36 28.19 12.58 -2.47
CA ARG A 36 28.73 12.92 -3.81
C ARG A 36 27.92 14.00 -4.50
N PHE A 37 26.61 14.04 -4.24
CA PHE A 37 25.66 14.96 -4.84
C PHE A 37 24.91 15.69 -3.73
N GLN A 38 25.63 16.51 -2.95
CA GLN A 38 25.01 17.32 -1.91
C GLN A 38 23.97 18.26 -2.53
N LEU A 39 22.75 18.22 -2.00
CA LEU A 39 21.68 19.16 -2.36
C LEU A 39 22.02 20.54 -1.77
N THR A 40 22.91 21.28 -2.44
CA THR A 40 23.18 22.68 -2.12
C THR A 40 22.18 23.54 -2.89
N LEU A 41 21.48 24.44 -2.19
CA LEU A 41 20.49 25.36 -2.77
C LEU A 41 21.12 26.45 -3.66
N ASP A 42 22.45 26.51 -3.74
CA ASP A 42 23.19 27.58 -4.43
C ASP A 42 23.12 27.50 -5.97
N ASN A 43 22.45 26.49 -6.54
CA ASN A 43 22.29 26.34 -7.98
C ASN A 43 20.80 26.28 -8.37
N ASP A 44 20.25 27.44 -8.74
CA ASP A 44 18.85 27.63 -9.16
C ASP A 44 18.45 26.74 -10.35
N GLU A 45 19.41 26.31 -11.18
CA GLU A 45 19.15 25.44 -12.34
C GLU A 45 18.67 24.03 -11.96
N ASN A 46 18.82 23.61 -10.70
CA ASN A 46 18.53 22.24 -10.26
C ASN A 46 17.42 22.14 -9.21
N LEU A 47 16.69 23.24 -8.95
CA LEU A 47 15.64 23.31 -7.94
C LEU A 47 14.51 22.29 -8.19
N ASP A 48 14.09 22.12 -9.44
CA ASP A 48 13.09 21.13 -9.83
C ASP A 48 13.56 19.68 -9.56
N SER A 49 14.82 19.37 -9.82
CA SER A 49 15.36 18.03 -9.57
C SER A 49 15.54 17.75 -8.07
N ALA A 50 15.85 18.78 -7.28
CA ALA A 50 15.93 18.68 -5.82
C ALA A 50 14.54 18.48 -5.19
N LEU A 51 13.52 19.17 -5.71
CA LEU A 51 12.13 18.99 -5.28
C LEU A 51 11.62 17.57 -5.56
N LEU A 52 11.96 17.04 -6.75
CA LEU A 52 11.59 15.69 -7.17
C LEU A 52 12.25 14.59 -6.31
N ALA A 53 13.51 14.80 -5.91
CA ALA A 53 14.26 13.86 -5.06
C ALA A 53 13.85 13.91 -3.59
N ALA A 54 13.40 15.07 -3.09
CA ALA A 54 12.81 15.21 -1.75
C ALA A 54 11.42 14.56 -1.67
N TYR A 55 10.72 14.47 -2.80
CA TYR A 55 9.50 13.69 -2.98
C TYR A 55 9.83 12.19 -3.18
N ASP A 56 10.66 11.61 -2.31
CA ASP A 56 10.79 10.15 -2.18
C ASP A 56 9.54 9.62 -1.45
N SER A 57 8.35 9.92 -1.99
CA SER A 57 7.14 9.27 -1.56
C SER A 57 7.30 7.83 -1.97
N GLU A 58 7.56 6.96 -1.00
CA GLU A 58 7.38 5.52 -1.20
C GLU A 58 6.08 5.35 -2.00
N SER A 59 6.18 4.67 -3.14
CA SER A 59 5.06 4.50 -4.06
C SER A 59 3.95 3.78 -3.32
N VAL A 60 2.99 4.52 -2.75
CA VAL A 60 1.86 3.97 -2.01
C VAL A 60 1.13 3.04 -2.97
N PRO A 61 1.04 1.73 -2.68
CA PRO A 61 0.34 0.79 -3.53
C PRO A 61 -1.07 1.30 -3.80
N PRO A 62 -1.50 1.41 -5.08
CA PRO A 62 -2.73 2.13 -5.41
C PRO A 62 -3.99 1.36 -5.04
N ASN A 63 -3.89 0.05 -4.77
CA ASN A 63 -5.04 -0.80 -4.46
C ASN A 63 -5.20 -0.95 -2.96
N LEU A 64 -6.45 -0.89 -2.49
CA LEU A 64 -6.74 -1.04 -1.06
C LEU A 64 -6.32 -2.41 -0.52
N LYS A 65 -6.38 -3.47 -1.34
CA LYS A 65 -6.00 -4.85 -0.94
C LYS A 65 -4.58 -4.94 -0.39
N ASP A 66 -3.65 -4.11 -0.91
CA ASP A 66 -2.23 -4.15 -0.55
C ASP A 66 -1.99 -3.52 0.84
N HIS A 67 -3.01 -2.85 1.40
CA HIS A 67 -3.00 -2.22 2.72
C HIS A 67 -3.78 -3.01 3.78
N ILE A 68 -4.38 -4.15 3.42
CA ILE A 68 -5.17 -4.97 4.33
C ILE A 68 -4.25 -6.01 5.00
N ALA A 69 -3.96 -5.82 6.28
CA ALA A 69 -3.18 -6.77 7.08
C ALA A 69 -4.03 -7.90 7.70
N ASP A 70 -5.33 -7.65 7.92
CA ASP A 70 -6.22 -8.62 8.53
C ASP A 70 -6.73 -9.65 7.50
N GLN A 71 -6.53 -10.93 7.79
CA GLN A 71 -6.85 -12.02 6.88
C GLN A 71 -8.35 -12.14 6.61
N SER A 72 -9.20 -11.93 7.63
CA SER A 72 -10.66 -12.04 7.50
C SER A 72 -11.21 -10.91 6.61
N LEU A 73 -10.70 -9.70 6.81
CA LEU A 73 -11.01 -8.53 6.01
C LEU A 73 -10.50 -8.69 4.57
N TYR A 74 -9.33 -9.29 4.37
CA TYR A 74 -8.77 -9.55 3.04
C TYR A 74 -9.67 -10.50 2.24
N GLN A 75 -10.10 -11.61 2.85
CA GLN A 75 -11.03 -12.56 2.22
C GLN A 75 -12.38 -11.91 1.90
N ALA A 76 -12.90 -11.09 2.82
CA ALA A 76 -14.13 -10.34 2.59
C ALA A 76 -13.98 -9.36 1.41
N TYR A 77 -12.84 -8.69 1.29
CA TYR A 77 -12.52 -7.78 0.20
C TYR A 77 -12.40 -8.47 -1.15
N GLU A 78 -11.75 -9.65 -1.21
CA GLU A 78 -11.66 -10.47 -2.43
C GLU A 78 -13.05 -10.89 -2.95
N SER A 79 -14.06 -11.00 -2.07
CA SER A 79 -15.43 -11.32 -2.48
C SER A 79 -16.20 -10.17 -3.15
N LEU A 80 -15.67 -8.94 -3.12
CA LEU A 80 -16.29 -7.76 -3.74
C LEU A 80 -16.16 -7.80 -5.26
N SER A 81 -17.06 -7.10 -5.97
CA SER A 81 -16.89 -6.94 -7.41
C SER A 81 -15.71 -6.01 -7.72
N ALA A 82 -15.09 -6.18 -8.90
CA ALA A 82 -13.99 -5.32 -9.34
C ALA A 82 -14.33 -3.82 -9.26
N GLN A 83 -15.58 -3.46 -9.62
CA GLN A 83 -16.06 -2.08 -9.53
C GLN A 83 -16.11 -1.57 -8.07
N GLN A 84 -16.53 -2.41 -7.13
CA GLN A 84 -16.55 -2.07 -5.70
C GLN A 84 -15.13 -1.92 -5.14
N GLN A 85 -14.23 -2.84 -5.48
CA GLN A 85 -12.82 -2.79 -5.07
C GLN A 85 -12.13 -1.52 -5.56
N GLN A 86 -12.38 -1.14 -6.82
CA GLN A 86 -11.84 0.06 -7.43
C GLN A 86 -12.37 1.33 -6.76
N ILE A 87 -13.69 1.41 -6.50
CA ILE A 87 -14.29 2.55 -5.79
C ILE A 87 -13.70 2.69 -4.38
N LEU A 88 -13.49 1.59 -3.66
CA LEU A 88 -12.88 1.62 -2.33
C LEU A 88 -11.42 2.07 -2.38
N SER A 89 -10.65 1.63 -3.38
CA SER A 89 -9.26 2.05 -3.56
C SER A 89 -9.16 3.56 -3.84
N PHE A 90 -10.03 4.09 -4.71
CA PHE A 90 -10.09 5.54 -4.94
C PHE A 90 -10.49 6.33 -3.69
N ALA A 91 -11.47 5.85 -2.93
CA ALA A 91 -11.97 6.56 -1.77
C ALA A 91 -10.96 6.55 -0.60
N TYR A 92 -10.34 5.41 -0.30
CA TYR A 92 -9.59 5.21 0.94
C TYR A 92 -8.06 5.24 0.76
N VAL A 93 -7.54 4.89 -0.42
CA VAL A 93 -6.10 5.01 -0.70
C VAL A 93 -5.78 6.37 -1.30
N GLN A 94 -6.59 6.81 -2.27
CA GLN A 94 -6.34 8.05 -3.01
C GLN A 94 -7.10 9.26 -2.45
N GLY A 95 -7.94 9.06 -1.43
CA GLY A 95 -8.66 10.14 -0.73
C GLY A 95 -9.70 10.87 -1.59
N LEU A 96 -10.14 10.28 -2.71
CA LEU A 96 -11.07 10.93 -3.64
C LEU A 96 -12.50 10.94 -3.11
N ASN A 97 -13.22 12.01 -3.40
CA ASN A 97 -14.64 12.10 -3.07
C ASN A 97 -15.53 11.43 -4.13
N ASP A 98 -16.81 11.19 -3.80
CA ASP A 98 -17.74 10.50 -4.70
C ASP A 98 -17.93 11.20 -6.05
N LYS A 99 -17.77 12.53 -6.11
CA LYS A 99 -17.91 13.31 -7.35
C LYS A 99 -16.71 13.09 -8.26
N GLU A 100 -15.51 13.08 -7.70
CA GLU A 100 -14.26 12.80 -8.41
C GLU A 100 -14.24 11.37 -8.94
N ILE A 101 -14.60 10.41 -8.10
CA ILE A 101 -14.70 9.00 -8.48
C ILE A 101 -15.72 8.82 -9.60
N ALA A 102 -16.88 9.47 -9.50
CA ALA A 102 -17.92 9.43 -10.52
C ALA A 102 -17.43 9.98 -11.86
N ARG A 103 -16.68 11.09 -11.83
CA ARG A 103 -16.06 11.68 -13.02
C ARG A 103 -15.04 10.73 -13.66
N ILE A 104 -14.19 10.08 -12.85
CA ILE A 104 -13.17 9.12 -13.33
C ILE A 104 -13.83 7.89 -13.97
N LEU A 105 -14.89 7.37 -13.34
CA LEU A 105 -15.58 6.16 -13.78
C LEU A 105 -16.65 6.41 -14.86
N GLY A 106 -16.93 7.67 -15.22
CA GLY A 106 -17.96 8.02 -16.20
C GLY A 106 -19.39 7.67 -15.74
N VAL A 107 -19.65 7.63 -14.43
CA VAL A 107 -20.95 7.29 -13.84
C VAL A 107 -21.50 8.44 -12.99
N SER A 108 -22.73 8.33 -12.51
CA SER A 108 -23.30 9.32 -11.59
C SER A 108 -22.71 9.20 -10.17
N GLN A 109 -22.64 10.32 -9.45
CA GLN A 109 -22.23 10.36 -8.03
C GLN A 109 -23.06 9.39 -7.18
N GLN A 110 -24.37 9.35 -7.42
CA GLN A 110 -25.30 8.46 -6.70
C GLN A 110 -24.95 6.98 -6.93
N ASN A 111 -24.50 6.63 -8.13
CA ASN A 111 -24.07 5.27 -8.45
C ASN A 111 -22.82 4.88 -7.65
N VAL A 112 -21.84 5.77 -7.54
CA VAL A 112 -20.64 5.57 -6.72
C VAL A 112 -21.00 5.41 -5.25
N SER A 113 -21.80 6.33 -4.69
CA SER A 113 -22.21 6.25 -3.28
C SER A 113 -22.95 4.94 -2.98
N LYS A 114 -23.83 4.48 -3.90
CA LYS A 114 -24.54 3.20 -3.78
C LYS A 114 -23.59 2.01 -3.80
N HIS A 115 -22.61 1.99 -4.71
CA HIS A 115 -21.63 0.91 -4.78
C HIS A 115 -20.73 0.89 -3.55
N ARG A 116 -20.26 2.06 -3.09
CA ARG A 116 -19.44 2.19 -1.88
C ARG A 116 -20.20 1.69 -0.66
N LEU A 117 -21.44 2.14 -0.46
CA LEU A 117 -22.25 1.71 0.68
C LEU A 117 -22.49 0.20 0.65
N LYS A 118 -22.87 -0.36 -0.51
CA LYS A 118 -23.04 -1.82 -0.66
C LYS A 118 -21.76 -2.59 -0.36
N ALA A 119 -20.61 -2.11 -0.81
CA ALA A 119 -19.33 -2.74 -0.54
C ALA A 119 -19.02 -2.74 0.97
N LEU A 120 -19.19 -1.60 1.64
CA LEU A 120 -18.97 -1.48 3.09
C LEU A 120 -19.95 -2.34 3.90
N THR A 121 -21.22 -2.40 3.52
CA THR A 121 -22.19 -3.29 4.16
C THR A 121 -21.78 -4.75 4.01
N LYS A 122 -21.33 -5.15 2.82
CA LYS A 122 -20.88 -6.52 2.57
C LYS A 122 -19.63 -6.86 3.38
N LEU A 123 -18.64 -5.97 3.44
CA LEU A 123 -17.45 -6.13 4.28
C LEU A 123 -17.84 -6.28 5.76
N ARG A 124 -18.72 -5.40 6.26
CA ARG A 124 -19.18 -5.44 7.65
C ARG A 124 -19.87 -6.75 7.99
N ASN A 125 -20.76 -7.24 7.12
CA ASN A 125 -21.50 -8.48 7.38
C ASN A 125 -20.54 -9.66 7.44
N LEU A 126 -19.59 -9.76 6.49
CA LEU A 126 -18.64 -10.87 6.44
C LEU A 126 -17.71 -10.92 7.66
N ILE A 127 -17.30 -9.76 8.19
CA ILE A 127 -16.46 -9.69 9.39
C ILE A 127 -17.26 -10.01 10.66
N THR A 128 -18.54 -9.60 10.71
CA THR A 128 -19.40 -9.88 11.87
C THR A 128 -19.85 -11.33 11.91
N GLU A 129 -20.30 -11.88 10.77
CA GLU A 129 -20.77 -13.26 10.64
C GLU A 129 -19.62 -14.27 10.76
N GLY A 130 -18.39 -13.90 10.36
CA GLY A 130 -17.20 -14.73 10.53
C GLY A 130 -16.67 -14.83 11.97
N ASN A 131 -17.19 -14.01 12.90
CA ASN A 131 -16.83 -14.03 14.32
C ASN A 131 -17.78 -14.88 15.19
N GLU A 132 -18.77 -15.56 14.59
CA GLU A 132 -19.75 -16.41 15.31
C GLU A 132 -19.48 -17.92 15.20
N LEU A 133 -18.27 -18.33 14.80
CA LEU A 133 -17.80 -19.74 14.78
C LEU A 133 -16.45 -19.88 15.49
#